data_AF-A0A350M6I5-F1
#
_entry.id   AF-A0A350M6I5-F1
#
_cell.length_a   1.000
_cell.length_b   1.000
_cell.length_c   1.000
_cell.angle_alpha   90.00
_cell.angle_beta   90.00
_cell.angle_gamma   90.00
#
_symmetry.space_group_name_H-M   'P 1'
#
loop_
_entity.id
_entity.type
_entity.pdbx_description
1 polymer ?
#
loop_
_entity_poly.entity_id
_entity_poly.type
_entity_poly.pdbx_seq_one_letter_code
_entity_poly.pdbx_strand_id
1 'polypeptide(L)'
;MSYHIAHLPHKQVLDKLVKTDVLLLPLNDTPNIDGVVPGKLYEYLASRRPVIMIGKTDGDAAKILSESKGGRCFHFNDWEGIKSQIQEYWLEYNKEGIKEISNPPDKYSRKSLTSDLCNLLNRITSS
;
A
#
# COMPACT_ATOMS: atom_id res chain seq x y z
N MET A 1 1.19 25.56 6.91
CA MET A 1 -0.11 25.64 6.21
C MET A 1 -0.58 24.21 5.98
N SER A 2 -1.65 23.77 6.64
CA SER A 2 -2.17 22.41 6.48
C SER A 2 -3.04 22.35 5.23
N TYR A 3 -2.66 21.56 4.22
CA TYR A 3 -3.44 21.40 3.00
C TYR A 3 -4.47 20.27 3.20
N HIS A 4 -5.76 20.60 3.21
CA HIS A 4 -6.87 19.66 3.37
C HIS A 4 -7.83 19.75 2.19
N ILE A 5 -8.17 18.61 1.59
CA ILE A 5 -9.15 18.53 0.50
C ILE A 5 -10.45 17.95 1.08
N ALA A 6 -11.57 18.64 0.86
CA ALA A 6 -12.89 18.14 1.22
C ALA A 6 -13.24 16.84 0.46
N HIS A 7 -14.32 16.16 0.86
CA HIS A 7 -14.74 14.91 0.23
C HIS A 7 -14.81 15.03 -1.30
N LEU A 8 -14.15 14.10 -2.00
CA LEU A 8 -14.14 14.02 -3.46
C LEU A 8 -14.82 12.72 -3.92
N PRO A 9 -15.46 12.71 -5.11
CA PRO A 9 -15.86 11.46 -5.75
C PRO A 9 -14.67 10.52 -5.91
N HIS A 10 -14.88 9.23 -5.65
CA HIS A 10 -13.81 8.22 -5.62
C HIS A 10 -12.90 8.25 -6.87
N LYS A 11 -13.47 8.43 -8.07
CA LYS A 11 -12.69 8.54 -9.31
C LYS A 11 -11.67 9.68 -9.30
N GLN A 12 -12.01 10.82 -8.71
CA GLN A 12 -11.10 11.97 -8.60
C GLN A 12 -10.00 11.73 -7.56
N VAL A 13 -10.27 10.89 -6.54
CA VAL A 13 -9.26 10.47 -5.57
C VAL A 13 -8.17 9.66 -6.27
N LEU A 14 -8.53 8.75 -7.17
CA LEU A 14 -7.56 7.95 -7.93
C LEU A 14 -6.60 8.83 -8.74
N ASP A 15 -7.11 9.87 -9.41
CA ASP A 15 -6.29 10.85 -10.15
C ASP A 15 -5.33 11.62 -9.23
N LYS A 16 -5.69 11.82 -7.96
CA LYS A 16 -4.81 12.44 -6.96
C LYS A 16 -3.73 11.47 -6.50
N LEU A 17 -4.08 10.22 -6.20
CA LEU A 17 -3.13 9.20 -5.77
C LEU A 17 -1.99 9.02 -6.78
N VAL A 18 -2.30 8.94 -8.07
CA VAL A 18 -1.30 8.78 -9.15
C VAL A 18 -0.37 9.99 -9.28
N LYS A 19 -0.81 11.18 -8.86
CA LYS A 19 -0.03 12.42 -8.93
C LYS A 19 0.79 12.72 -7.67
N THR A 20 0.63 11.93 -6.62
CA THR A 20 1.39 12.10 -5.37
C THR A 20 2.76 11.45 -5.51
N ASP A 21 3.81 12.01 -4.89
CA ASP A 21 5.15 11.41 -4.92
C ASP A 21 5.27 10.20 -3.99
N VAL A 22 4.74 10.31 -2.76
CA VAL A 22 4.80 9.27 -1.72
C VAL A 22 3.46 9.18 -0.97
N LEU A 23 2.97 7.97 -0.72
CA LEU A 23 1.70 7.73 -0.02
C LEU A 23 1.94 7.25 1.41
N LEU A 24 1.12 7.73 2.35
CA LEU A 24 1.14 7.29 3.75
C LEU A 24 -0.09 6.42 4.04
N LEU A 25 0.13 5.22 4.58
CA LEU A 25 -0.91 4.29 5.01
C LEU A 25 -0.73 3.94 6.50
N PRO A 26 -1.37 4.68 7.42
CA PRO A 26 -1.38 4.32 8.83
C PRO A 26 -2.45 3.27 9.10
N LEU A 27 -2.07 2.18 9.77
CA LEU A 27 -2.99 1.20 10.34
C LEU A 27 -3.26 1.55 11.81
N ASN A 28 -4.36 1.03 12.34
CA ASN A 28 -4.66 1.19 13.76
C ASN A 28 -3.89 0.16 14.59
N ASP A 29 -3.24 0.60 15.66
CA ASP A 29 -2.60 -0.30 16.62
C ASP A 29 -3.67 -0.95 17.51
N THR A 30 -4.14 -2.12 17.08
CA THR A 30 -5.17 -2.89 17.79
C THR A 30 -4.74 -4.36 17.88
N PRO A 31 -5.15 -5.10 18.93
CA PRO A 31 -4.67 -6.46 19.16
C PRO A 31 -4.88 -7.42 17.96
N ASN A 32 -5.94 -7.21 17.16
CA ASN A 32 -6.34 -8.11 16.09
C ASN A 32 -6.00 -7.58 14.67
N ILE A 33 -5.00 -6.71 14.53
CA ILE A 33 -4.66 -6.08 13.24
C ILE A 33 -4.03 -7.05 12.22
N ASP A 34 -3.53 -8.21 12.65
CA ASP A 34 -2.73 -9.13 11.80
C ASP A 34 -3.48 -9.61 10.54
N GLY A 35 -4.80 -9.83 10.66
CA GLY A 35 -5.67 -10.25 9.55
C GLY A 35 -6.35 -9.10 8.81
N VAL A 36 -6.03 -7.84 9.12
CA VAL A 36 -6.67 -6.68 8.50
C VAL A 36 -5.85 -6.20 7.31
N VAL A 37 -6.38 -6.40 6.12
CA VAL A 37 -5.85 -5.81 4.88
C VAL A 37 -6.81 -4.72 4.40
N PRO A 38 -6.45 -3.43 4.53
CA PRO A 38 -7.35 -2.36 4.12
C PRO A 38 -7.46 -2.29 2.59
N GLY A 39 -8.67 -2.04 2.08
CA GLY A 39 -8.91 -1.88 0.63
C GLY A 39 -8.03 -0.80 -0.02
N LYS A 40 -7.70 0.27 0.72
CA LYS A 40 -6.81 1.35 0.28
C LYS A 40 -5.40 0.88 -0.09
N LEU A 41 -4.90 -0.21 0.51
CA LEU A 41 -3.59 -0.76 0.14
C LEU A 41 -3.56 -1.08 -1.35
N TYR A 42 -4.60 -1.74 -1.88
CA TYR A 42 -4.65 -2.10 -3.30
C TYR A 42 -4.76 -0.88 -4.22
N GLU A 43 -5.47 0.17 -3.79
CA GLU A 43 -5.54 1.44 -4.54
C GLU A 43 -4.18 2.13 -4.59
N TYR A 44 -3.44 2.11 -3.48
CA TYR A 44 -2.10 2.69 -3.41
C TYR A 44 -1.12 1.91 -4.27
N LEU A 45 -1.17 0.58 -4.24
CA LEU A 45 -0.38 -0.26 -5.13
C LEU A 45 -0.70 0.02 -6.60
N ALA A 46 -1.98 0.14 -6.94
CA ALA A 46 -2.41 0.48 -8.30
C ALA A 46 -1.94 1.87 -8.76
N SER A 47 -1.73 2.81 -7.83
CA SER A 47 -1.23 4.15 -8.14
C SER A 47 0.26 4.19 -8.52
N ARG A 48 1.00 3.10 -8.26
CA ARG A 48 2.45 2.97 -8.51
C ARG A 48 3.30 4.03 -7.82
N ARG A 49 2.85 4.50 -6.66
CA ARG A 49 3.64 5.39 -5.80
C ARG A 49 4.17 4.62 -4.59
N PRO A 50 5.41 4.88 -4.16
CA PRO A 50 5.95 4.25 -2.98
C PRO A 50 5.08 4.55 -1.75
N VAL A 51 4.79 3.50 -0.98
CA VAL A 51 3.97 3.58 0.23
C VAL A 51 4.85 3.50 1.48
N ILE A 52 4.72 4.49 2.36
CA ILE A 52 5.13 4.39 3.76
C ILE A 52 3.92 3.85 4.52
N MET A 53 4.00 2.62 4.98
CA MET A 53 2.96 2.03 5.82
C MET A 53 3.40 2.00 7.28
N ILE A 54 2.50 2.34 8.20
CA ILE A 54 2.73 2.23 9.65
C ILE A 54 1.81 1.13 10.17
N GLY A 55 2.37 0.06 10.70
CA GLY A 55 1.63 -1.12 11.10
C GLY A 55 2.52 -2.20 11.68
N LYS A 56 1.95 -3.38 11.97
CA LYS A 56 2.78 -4.55 12.28
C LYS A 56 3.55 -5.00 11.04
N THR A 57 4.86 -5.15 11.17
CA THR A 57 5.77 -5.44 10.05
C THR A 57 5.68 -6.89 9.56
N ASP A 58 5.08 -7.78 10.36
CA ASP A 58 4.82 -9.19 10.09
C ASP A 58 3.34 -9.50 9.76
N GLY A 59 2.47 -8.49 9.78
CA GLY A 59 1.05 -8.61 9.42
C GLY A 59 0.80 -8.81 7.93
N ASP A 60 -0.42 -9.21 7.56
CA ASP A 60 -0.73 -9.59 6.17
C ASP A 60 -0.62 -8.41 5.18
N ALA A 61 -1.00 -7.20 5.61
CA ALA A 61 -0.80 -6.00 4.80
C ALA A 61 0.69 -5.73 4.49
N ALA A 62 1.58 -5.99 5.46
CA ALA A 62 3.03 -5.81 5.29
C ALA A 62 3.62 -6.83 4.31
N LYS A 63 3.15 -8.08 4.36
CA LYS A 63 3.52 -9.13 3.39
C LYS A 63 3.11 -8.72 1.97
N ILE A 64 1.86 -8.30 1.78
CA ILE A 64 1.35 -7.86 0.47
C ILE A 64 2.20 -6.70 -0.07
N LEU A 65 2.47 -5.68 0.75
CA LEU A 65 3.27 -4.52 0.36
C LEU A 65 4.70 -4.90 -0.05
N SER A 66 5.32 -5.84 0.69
CA SER A 66 6.68 -6.32 0.42
C SER A 66 6.73 -7.14 -0.87
N GLU A 67 5.84 -8.12 -1.02
CA GLU A 67 5.76 -8.96 -2.23
C GLU A 67 5.46 -8.13 -3.48
N SER A 68 4.67 -7.06 -3.32
CA SER A 68 4.35 -6.17 -4.44
C SER A 68 5.44 -5.16 -4.76
N LYS A 69 6.53 -5.11 -3.96
CA LYS A 69 7.56 -4.05 -4.02
C LYS A 69 6.93 -2.65 -3.97
N GLY A 70 5.84 -2.52 -3.21
CA GLY A 70 5.00 -1.32 -3.21
C GLY A 70 5.50 -0.19 -2.33
N GLY A 71 6.49 -0.46 -1.48
CA GLY A 71 6.97 0.44 -0.46
C GLY A 71 7.45 -0.33 0.77
N ARG A 72 7.41 0.31 1.93
CA ARG A 72 7.96 -0.23 3.18
C ARG A 72 6.98 -0.07 4.34
N CYS A 73 6.89 -1.13 5.14
CA CYS A 73 6.15 -1.12 6.41
C CYS A 73 7.11 -0.80 7.55
N PHE A 74 6.70 0.09 8.44
CA PHE A 74 7.39 0.47 9.67
C PHE A 74 6.52 0.11 10.86
N HIS A 75 7.15 -0.38 11.92
CA HIS A 75 6.44 -0.63 13.18
C HIS A 75 5.92 0.69 13.76
N PHE A 76 4.84 0.64 14.54
CA PHE A 76 4.20 1.84 15.15
C PHE A 76 5.18 2.74 15.93
N ASN A 77 6.22 2.13 16.51
CA ASN A 77 7.23 2.81 17.32
C ASN A 77 8.53 3.11 16.56
N ASP A 78 8.64 2.79 15.27
CA ASP A 78 9.85 2.99 14.46
C ASP A 78 9.92 4.41 13.89
N TRP A 79 9.99 5.39 14.79
CA TRP A 79 10.08 6.80 14.44
C TRP A 79 11.34 7.11 13.63
N GLU A 80 12.47 6.50 14.00
CA GLU A 80 13.76 6.73 13.37
C GLU A 80 13.79 6.18 11.94
N GLY A 81 13.22 5.00 11.71
CA GLY A 81 13.05 4.41 10.38
C GLY A 81 12.17 5.26 9.47
N ILE A 82 11.02 5.73 9.97
CA ILE A 82 10.12 6.62 9.21
C ILE A 82 10.83 7.93 8.83
N LYS A 83 11.51 8.56 9.80
CA LYS A 83 12.26 9.80 9.55
C LYS A 83 13.34 9.61 8.49
N SER A 84 14.10 8.52 8.58
CA SER A 84 15.16 8.19 7.62
C SER A 84 14.59 7.97 6.23
N GLN A 85 13.46 7.26 6.12
CA GLN A 85 12.80 7.02 4.83
C GLN A 85 12.29 8.31 4.16
N ILE A 86 11.73 9.23 4.95
CA ILE A 86 11.29 10.53 4.44
C ILE A 86 12.50 11.34 3.94
N GLN A 87 13.63 11.30 4.65
CA GLN A 87 14.86 11.96 4.22
C GLN A 87 15.41 11.37 2.92
N GLU A 88 15.39 10.04 2.77
CA GLU A 88 15.77 9.37 1.52
C GLU A 88 14.89 9.83 0.34
N TYR A 89 13.56 9.81 0.51
CA TYR A 89 12.66 10.30 -0.53
C TYR A 89 12.84 11.78 -0.84
N TRP A 90 13.12 12.62 0.16
CA TRP A 90 13.42 14.02 -0.07
C TRP A 90 14.69 14.21 -0.92
N LEU A 91 15.74 13.45 -0.65
CA LEU A 91 16.98 13.49 -1.44
C LEU A 91 16.75 12.98 -2.88
N GLU A 92 15.99 11.90 -3.04
CA GLU A 92 15.62 11.37 -4.36
C GLU A 92 14.79 12.39 -5.17
N TYR A 93 13.78 12.99 -4.53
CA TYR A 93 12.94 14.01 -5.13
C TYR A 93 13.76 15.20 -5.67
N ASN A 94 14.71 15.71 -4.88
CA ASN A 94 15.56 16.84 -5.30
C ASN A 94 16.55 16.50 -6.42
N LYS A 95 16.85 15.22 -6.62
CA LYS A 95 17.80 14.77 -7.65
C LYS A 95 17.11 14.58 -9.00
N GLU A 96 16.02 13.81 -9.03
CA GLU A 96 15.37 13.38 -10.28
C GLU A 96 13.85 13.19 -10.16
N GLY A 97 13.26 13.53 -9.00
CA GLY A 97 11.88 13.22 -8.67
C GLY A 97 11.71 11.78 -8.15
N ILE A 98 10.61 11.52 -7.44
CA ILE A 98 10.29 10.17 -6.96
C ILE A 98 9.86 9.30 -8.13
N LYS A 99 10.57 8.19 -8.33
CA LYS A 99 10.23 7.24 -9.39
C LYS A 99 8.99 6.44 -9.03
N GLU A 100 8.19 6.13 -10.05
CA GLU A 100 7.11 5.16 -9.91
C GLU A 100 7.68 3.79 -9.57
N ILE A 101 7.02 3.08 -8.67
CA ILE A 101 7.36 1.67 -8.42
C ILE A 101 7.03 0.85 -9.67
N SER A 102 7.87 -0.14 -9.95
CA SER A 102 7.64 -1.06 -11.06
C SER A 102 6.32 -1.81 -10.88
N ASN A 103 5.77 -2.32 -11.99
CA ASN A 103 4.45 -2.95 -12.02
C ASN A 103 4.26 -3.89 -10.82
N PRO A 104 3.35 -3.60 -9.88
CA PRO A 104 3.05 -4.53 -8.82
C PRO A 104 2.58 -5.84 -9.47
N PRO A 105 2.96 -7.00 -8.92
CA PRO A 105 2.61 -8.28 -9.49
C PRO A 105 1.09 -8.38 -9.66
N ASP A 106 0.65 -8.83 -10.84
CA ASP A 106 -0.76 -9.07 -11.17
C ASP A 106 -1.45 -10.06 -10.21
N LYS A 107 -0.67 -10.74 -9.35
CA LYS A 107 -1.12 -11.63 -8.27
C LYS A 107 -2.26 -11.04 -7.44
N TYR A 108 -2.24 -9.74 -7.16
CA TYR A 108 -3.26 -9.07 -6.33
C TYR A 108 -4.36 -8.38 -7.15
N SER A 109 -4.39 -8.56 -8.46
CA SER A 109 -5.48 -8.05 -9.28
C SER A 109 -6.80 -8.75 -8.94
N ARG A 110 -7.93 -8.06 -9.15
CA ARG A 110 -9.27 -8.67 -9.02
C ARG A 110 -9.39 -9.96 -9.83
N LYS A 111 -8.81 -10.00 -11.03
CA LYS A 111 -8.83 -11.17 -11.90
C LYS A 111 -8.11 -12.35 -11.25
N SER A 112 -6.89 -12.16 -10.77
CA SER A 112 -6.08 -13.21 -10.14
C SER A 112 -6.70 -13.71 -8.85
N LEU A 113 -7.10 -12.80 -7.95
CA LEU A 113 -7.73 -13.17 -6.67
C LEU A 113 -9.06 -13.91 -6.88
N THR A 114 -9.87 -13.49 -7.86
CA THR A 114 -11.11 -14.20 -8.21
C THR A 114 -10.81 -15.58 -8.80
N SER A 115 -9.74 -15.72 -9.59
CA SER A 115 -9.30 -17.02 -10.10
C SER A 115 -8.92 -17.98 -8.97
N ASP A 116 -8.13 -17.50 -7.99
CA ASP A 116 -7.74 -18.30 -6.82
C ASP A 116 -8.95 -18.72 -5.99
N LEU A 117 -9.90 -17.79 -5.80
CA LEU A 117 -11.17 -18.08 -5.12
C LEU A 117 -11.99 -19.14 -5.86
N CYS A 118 -12.18 -19.00 -7.19
CA CYS A 118 -12.89 -19.99 -7.99
C CYS A 118 -12.24 -21.38 -7.90
N ASN A 119 -10.90 -21.44 -7.94
CA ASN A 119 -10.16 -22.70 -7.78
C ASN A 119 -10.41 -23.35 -6.41
N LEU A 120 -10.42 -22.54 -5.34
CA LEU A 120 -10.72 -23.02 -3.99
C LEU A 120 -12.16 -23.55 -3.90
N LEU A 121 -13.14 -22.82 -4.44
CA LEU A 121 -14.54 -23.24 -4.43
C LEU A 121 -14.72 -24.55 -5.20
N ASN A 122 -14.15 -24.67 -6.40
CA ASN A 122 -14.19 -25.90 -7.20
C ASN A 122 -13.61 -27.09 -6.44
N ARG A 123 -12.51 -26.90 -5.70
CA ARG A 123 -11.90 -27.96 -4.89
C ARG A 123 -12.83 -28.44 -3.78
N ILE A 124 -13.53 -27.52 -3.11
CA ILE A 124 -14.42 -27.85 -1.99
C ILE A 124 -15.72 -28.50 -2.49
N THR A 125 -16.24 -28.10 -3.65
CA THR A 125 -17.50 -28.61 -4.20
C THR A 125 -17.36 -29.88 -5.04
N SER A 126 -16.14 -30.22 -5.47
CA SER A 126 -15.86 -31.48 -6.18
C SER A 126 -15.53 -32.64 -5.23
N SER A 127 -15.84 -32.48 -3.94
CA SER A 127 -15.67 -33.47 -2.85
C SER A 127 -16.99 -34.16 -2.53
#